data_AF-A0A5K1EVZ1-F1
#
_entry.id   AF-A0A5K1EVZ1-F1
#
_cell.length_a   1.000
_cell.length_b   1.000
_cell.length_c   1.000
_cell.angle_alpha   90.00
_cell.angle_beta   90.00
_cell.angle_gamma   90.00
#
_symmetry.space_group_name_H-M   'P 1'
#
loop_
_entity.id
_entity.type
_entity.pdbx_description
1 polymer ?
#
loop_
_entity_poly.entity_id
_entity_poly.type
_entity_poly.pdbx_seq_one_letter_code
_entity_poly.pdbx_strand_id
1 'polypeptide(L)' 'VREMENHPLFNAGKGSVLTTDGTVEMEASIMDGNTKNCGAVSGLSTVASAISLARHVMEKTPHIYLAFDGAEAFAREQ' A
#
# COMPACT_ATOMS: atom_id res chain seq x y z
N VAL A 1 10.88 -0.99 -5.27
CA VAL A 1 9.91 -1.15 -4.17
C VAL A 1 9.25 -2.52 -4.20
N ARG A 2 8.50 -2.91 -5.26
CA ARG A 2 7.90 -4.25 -5.37
C ARG A 2 8.84 -5.42 -5.06
N GLU A 3 10.05 -5.39 -5.62
CA GLU A 3 11.07 -6.41 -5.33
C GLU A 3 11.44 -6.49 -3.85
N MET A 4 11.46 -5.35 -3.16
CA MET A 4 11.74 -5.30 -1.72
C MET A 4 10.54 -5.80 -0.90
N GLU A 5 9.30 -5.48 -1.30
CA GLU A 5 8.08 -6.01 -0.65
C GLU A 5 7.99 -7.54 -0.75
N ASN A 6 8.48 -8.13 -1.83
CA ASN A 6 8.51 -9.59 -1.98
C ASN A 6 9.67 -10.26 -1.23
N HIS A 7 10.64 -9.48 -0.77
CA HIS A 7 11.88 -9.99 -0.22
C HIS A 7 11.82 -9.96 1.33
N PRO A 8 11.85 -11.11 2.01
CA PRO A 8 11.52 -11.23 3.43
C PRO A 8 12.51 -10.53 4.39
N LEU A 9 13.70 -10.15 3.91
CA LEU A 9 14.67 -9.38 4.70
C LEU A 9 14.36 -7.88 4.79
N PHE A 10 13.37 -7.38 4.07
CA PHE A 10 12.98 -5.97 4.11
C PHE A 10 11.68 -5.79 4.88
N ASN A 11 11.61 -4.72 5.67
CA ASN A 11 10.40 -4.31 6.40
C ASN A 11 9.37 -3.66 5.44
N ALA A 12 8.83 -4.47 4.53
CA ALA A 12 7.75 -4.13 3.61
C ALA A 12 7.15 -5.44 3.06
N GLY A 13 5.85 -5.47 2.75
CA GLY A 13 5.19 -6.66 2.21
C GLY A 13 5.44 -7.92 3.06
N LYS A 14 6.08 -8.93 2.45
CA LYS A 14 6.37 -10.26 3.04
C LYS A 14 7.41 -10.23 4.19
N GLY A 15 8.02 -9.10 4.51
CA GLY A 15 8.93 -8.96 5.65
C GLY A 15 8.52 -7.88 6.65
N SER A 16 7.28 -7.39 6.56
CA SER A 16 6.77 -6.35 7.45
C SER A 16 6.82 -6.76 8.93
N VAL A 17 7.22 -5.81 9.76
CA VAL A 17 7.22 -5.95 11.22
C VAL A 17 5.79 -6.04 11.76
N LEU A 18 5.68 -6.52 13.00
CA LEU A 18 4.41 -6.69 13.66
C LEU A 18 4.03 -5.45 14.47
N THR A 19 2.72 -5.19 14.53
CA THR A 19 2.11 -4.23 15.45
C THR A 19 2.21 -4.73 16.91
N THR A 20 1.74 -3.93 17.86
CA THR A 20 1.63 -4.33 19.27
C THR A 20 0.75 -5.56 19.48
N ASP A 21 -0.19 -5.81 18.58
CA ASP A 21 -1.12 -6.95 18.62
C ASP A 21 -0.59 -8.16 17.85
N GLY A 22 0.64 -8.10 17.34
CA GLY A 22 1.27 -9.20 16.61
C GLY A 22 0.77 -9.37 15.17
N THR A 23 0.05 -8.38 14.62
CA THR A 23 -0.45 -8.40 13.23
C THR A 23 0.48 -7.61 12.31
N VAL A 24 0.36 -7.81 10.99
CA VAL A 24 1.04 -6.97 9.99
C VAL A 24 0.09 -5.86 9.57
N GLU A 25 0.58 -4.62 9.62
CA GLU A 25 -0.08 -3.45 9.06
C GLU A 25 0.90 -2.69 8.16
N MET A 26 0.48 -2.38 6.93
CA MET A 26 1.34 -1.85 5.89
C MET A 26 0.82 -0.54 5.31
N GLU A 27 1.79 0.30 4.93
CA GLU A 27 1.57 1.58 4.28
C GLU A 27 2.48 1.71 3.06
N ALA A 28 2.01 2.41 2.03
CA ALA A 28 2.83 2.76 0.88
C ALA A 28 2.32 4.01 0.20
N SER A 29 3.23 4.77 -0.43
CA SER A 29 2.88 5.93 -1.24
C SER A 29 3.75 6.02 -2.49
N ILE A 30 3.20 6.66 -3.52
CA ILE A 30 3.86 6.93 -4.79
C ILE A 30 3.45 8.31 -5.30
N MET A 31 4.38 8.99 -5.97
CA MET A 31 4.17 10.30 -6.57
C MET A 31 4.84 10.34 -7.94
N ASP A 32 4.15 10.90 -8.92
CA ASP A 32 4.73 11.30 -10.19
C ASP A 32 5.20 12.77 -10.11
N GLY A 33 6.51 12.97 -10.22
CA GLY A 33 7.13 14.29 -10.15
C GLY A 33 6.74 15.22 -11.31
N ASN A 34 6.31 14.68 -12.45
CA ASN A 34 5.93 15.46 -13.63
C ASN A 34 4.51 16.00 -13.53
N THR A 35 3.55 15.14 -13.23
CA THR A 35 2.12 15.50 -13.16
C THR A 35 1.68 15.98 -11.78
N LYS A 36 2.48 15.73 -10.73
CA LYS A 36 2.12 15.89 -9.32
C LYS A 36 0.99 14.96 -8.85
N ASN A 37 0.63 13.96 -9.65
CA ASN A 37 -0.31 12.93 -9.22
C ASN A 37 0.32 12.07 -8.12
N CYS A 38 -0.49 11.69 -7.14
CA CYS A 38 -0.06 10.93 -5.97
C CYS A 38 -1.07 9.83 -5.66
N GLY A 39 -0.59 8.76 -5.05
CA GLY A 39 -1.42 7.72 -4.47
C GLY A 39 -0.78 7.16 -3.21
N ALA A 40 -1.60 6.88 -2.21
CA ALA A 40 -1.16 6.38 -0.93
C ALA A 40 -2.21 5.46 -0.32
N VAL A 41 -1.74 4.50 0.46
CA VAL A 41 -2.56 3.54 1.20
C VAL A 41 -1.96 3.30 2.59
N SER A 42 -2.83 3.07 3.58
CA SER A 42 -2.44 2.71 4.95
C SER A 42 -3.41 1.72 5.57
N GLY A 43 -3.01 1.09 6.67
CA GLY A 43 -3.85 0.15 7.38
C GLY A 43 -4.10 -1.15 6.61
N LEU A 44 -3.20 -1.52 5.69
CA LEU A 44 -3.34 -2.75 4.89
C LEU A 44 -2.81 -3.96 5.63
N SER A 45 -3.58 -5.03 5.63
CA SER A 45 -3.26 -6.32 6.26
C SER A 45 -3.31 -7.50 5.28
N THR A 46 -4.07 -7.38 4.17
CA THR A 46 -4.30 -8.51 3.25
C THR A 46 -3.53 -8.43 1.93
N VAL A 47 -2.94 -7.28 1.62
CA VAL A 47 -2.37 -6.98 0.30
C VAL A 47 -0.88 -7.32 0.24
N ALA A 48 -0.48 -8.14 -0.73
CA ALA A 48 0.92 -8.56 -0.88
C ALA A 48 1.88 -7.40 -1.27
N SER A 49 1.40 -6.43 -2.05
CA SER A 49 2.20 -5.30 -2.55
C SER A 49 1.46 -3.98 -2.34
N ALA A 50 1.73 -3.32 -1.23
CA ALA A 50 1.11 -2.05 -0.87
C ALA A 50 1.42 -0.95 -1.90
N ILE A 51 2.63 -0.89 -2.45
CA ILE A 51 3.00 0.10 -3.47
C ILE A 51 2.21 -0.06 -4.78
N SER A 52 1.80 -1.29 -5.10
CA SER A 52 0.94 -1.54 -6.25
C SER A 52 -0.44 -0.95 -6.05
N LEU A 53 -1.00 -1.12 -4.86
CA LEU A 53 -2.30 -0.53 -4.52
C LEU A 53 -2.23 0.99 -4.44
N ALA A 54 -1.16 1.57 -3.90
CA ALA A 54 -0.92 3.00 -3.93
C ALA A 54 -0.93 3.56 -5.37
N ARG A 55 -0.34 2.84 -6.32
CA ARG A 55 -0.43 3.19 -7.75
C ARG A 55 -1.86 3.11 -8.28
N HIS A 56 -2.64 2.11 -7.87
CA HIS A 56 -4.04 2.00 -8.26
C HIS A 56 -4.88 3.17 -7.71
N VAL A 57 -4.62 3.64 -6.49
CA VAL A 57 -5.26 4.85 -5.95
C VAL A 57 -4.97 6.05 -6.85
N MET A 58 -3.70 6.25 -7.22
CA MET A 58 -3.28 7.36 -8.10
C MET A 58 -3.92 7.31 -9.50
N GLU A 59 -4.05 6.12 -10.09
CA GLU A 59 -4.42 5.96 -11.51
C GLU A 59 -5.91 5.70 -11.73
N LYS A 60 -6.60 5.09 -10.76
CA LYS A 60 -7.97 4.58 -10.92
C LYS A 60 -9.01 5.27 -10.05
N THR A 61 -8.61 6.25 -9.24
CA THR A 61 -9.53 7.00 -8.37
C THR A 61 -9.29 8.50 -8.49
N PRO A 62 -10.28 9.34 -8.14
CA PRO A 62 -10.07 10.78 -8.01
C PRO A 62 -9.39 11.16 -6.68
N HIS A 63 -8.99 10.20 -5.86
CA HIS A 63 -8.45 10.40 -4.52
C HIS A 63 -6.93 10.17 -4.47
N ILE A 64 -6.27 10.76 -3.48
CA ILE A 64 -4.83 10.59 -3.26
C ILE A 64 -4.54 9.53 -2.20
N TYR A 65 -5.42 9.36 -1.21
CA TYR A 65 -5.14 8.53 -0.04
C TYR A 65 -6.37 7.76 0.39
N LEU A 66 -6.20 6.45 0.58
CA LEU A 66 -7.19 5.55 1.18
C LEU A 66 -6.57 4.89 2.41
N ALA A 67 -7.36 4.60 3.44
CA ALA A 67 -6.86 4.04 4.70
C ALA A 67 -7.78 2.94 5.23
N PHE A 68 -7.20 2.01 5.99
CA PHE A 68 -7.90 0.95 6.74
C PHE A 68 -8.94 0.22 5.87
N ASP A 69 -10.17 0.06 6.38
CA ASP A 69 -11.27 -0.63 5.71
C ASP A 69 -11.56 -0.08 4.30
N GLY A 70 -11.37 1.22 4.08
CA GLY A 70 -11.55 1.83 2.77
C GLY A 70 -10.49 1.41 1.75
N ALA A 71 -9.24 1.30 2.19
CA ALA A 71 -8.15 0.81 1.35
C ALA A 71 -8.30 -0.70 1.08
N GLU A 72 -8.71 -1.47 2.08
CA GLU A 72 -8.99 -2.91 1.97
C GLU A 72 -10.18 -3.22 1.05
N ALA A 73 -11.25 -2.41 1.12
CA ALA A 73 -12.38 -2.52 0.20
C ALA A 73 -11.95 -2.23 -1.24
N PHE A 74 -11.22 -1.14 -1.45
CA PHE A 74 -10.68 -0.78 -2.75
C PHE A 74 -9.77 -1.88 -3.31
N ALA A 75 -8.93 -2.49 -2.47
CA ALA A 75 -8.04 -3.60 -2.86
C ALA A 75 -8.81 -4.82 -3.39
N ARG A 76 -9.97 -5.14 -2.81
CA ARG A 76 -10.82 -6.25 -3.27
C ARG A 76 -11.49 -6.00 -4.62
N GLU A 77 -11.59 -4.74 -5.03
CA GLU A 77 -12.21 -4.33 -6.30
C GLU A 77 -11.19 -4.21 -7.45
N GLN A 78 -9.88 -4.38 -7.19
CA GLN A 78 -8.82 -4.30 -8.19
C GLN A 78 -8.47 -5.65 -8.82
#